data_AF-A0A976CPW9-F1
#
_entry.id   AF-A0A976CPW9-F1
#
_cell.length_a   1.000
_cell.length_b   1.000
_cell.length_c   1.000
_cell.angle_alpha   90.00
_cell.angle_beta   90.00
_cell.angle_gamma   90.00
#
_symmetry.space_group_name_H-M   'P 1'
#
loop_
_entity.id
_entity.type
_entity.pdbx_description
1 polymer ?
#
loop_
_entity_poly.entity_id
_entity_poly.type
_entity_poly.pdbx_seq_one_letter_code
_entity_poly.pdbx_strand_id
1 'polypeptide(L)'
;MENSEISKRVLVCQNRTCRKQGSAKVLAAFQKLSGAEVEVVASSCLGQCGNGPMVLVLPEEVWYSGVSAEEVAAITDRHLRGGKPIEAMLYRKFHRHSVGAVPPNPPAGV
;
A
#
# COMPACT_ATOMS: atom_id res chain seq x y z
N MET A 1 15.98 26.95 -4.57
CA MET A 1 16.14 25.82 -3.64
C MET A 1 15.04 24.85 -3.95
N GLU A 2 15.44 23.72 -4.53
CA GLU A 2 14.60 22.76 -5.24
C GLU A 2 13.51 22.20 -4.33
N ASN A 3 12.28 22.68 -4.52
CA ASN A 3 11.11 22.11 -3.88
C ASN A 3 10.85 20.78 -4.61
N SER A 4 11.54 19.71 -4.22
CA SER A 4 11.16 18.36 -4.65
C SER A 4 9.78 18.09 -4.05
N GLU A 5 8.74 18.41 -4.81
CA GLU A 5 7.37 18.25 -4.38
C GLU A 5 7.09 16.75 -4.23
N ILE A 6 7.04 16.30 -2.98
CA ILE A 6 6.53 14.96 -2.65
C ILE A 6 5.10 14.92 -3.18
N SER A 7 4.92 14.27 -4.33
CA SER A 7 3.64 14.21 -5.02
C SER A 7 2.72 13.19 -4.35
N LYS A 8 3.31 12.16 -3.71
CA LYS A 8 2.59 11.08 -3.05
C LYS A 8 3.23 10.67 -1.75
N ARG A 9 2.41 10.22 -0.80
CA ARG A 9 2.87 9.62 0.46
C ARG A 9 2.28 8.24 0.64
N VAL A 10 3.13 7.26 0.90
CA VAL A 10 2.77 5.87 1.15
C VAL A 10 2.93 5.58 2.64
N LEU A 11 1.81 5.32 3.31
CA LEU A 11 1.76 4.96 4.72
C LEU A 11 1.68 3.44 4.83
N VAL A 12 2.65 2.80 5.47
CA VAL A 12 2.65 1.36 5.71
C VAL A 12 2.45 1.10 7.20
N CYS A 13 1.36 0.40 7.56
CA CYS A 13 1.05 0.11 8.95
C CYS A 13 2.14 -0.76 9.60
N GLN A 14 2.77 -0.24 10.65
CA GLN A 14 3.79 -0.94 11.45
C GLN A 14 3.28 -1.32 12.85
N ASN A 15 1.96 -1.35 13.09
CA ASN A 15 1.43 -1.84 14.37
C ASN A 15 1.49 -3.38 14.47
N ARG A 16 1.39 -3.92 15.70
CA ARG A 16 1.59 -5.34 16.07
C ARG A 16 1.03 -6.35 15.05
N THR A 17 -0.24 -6.21 14.66
CA THR A 17 -0.91 -7.17 13.76
C THR A 17 -0.33 -7.14 12.35
N CYS A 18 -0.13 -5.96 11.76
CA CYS A 18 0.47 -5.84 10.43
C CYS A 18 1.94 -6.31 10.42
N ARG A 19 2.69 -6.06 11.49
CA ARG A 19 4.07 -6.59 11.60
C ARG A 19 4.12 -8.11 11.60
N LYS A 20 3.21 -8.77 12.32
CA LYS A 20 3.08 -10.25 12.30
C LYS A 20 2.75 -10.79 10.89
N GLN A 21 2.07 -9.99 10.08
CA GLN A 21 1.71 -10.32 8.69
C GLN A 21 2.79 -9.88 7.67
N GLY A 22 3.98 -9.46 8.13
CA GLY A 22 5.10 -9.16 7.26
C GLY A 22 5.24 -7.69 6.81
N SER A 23 4.50 -6.75 7.42
CA SER A 23 4.53 -5.34 6.99
C SER A 23 5.90 -4.66 7.08
N ALA A 24 6.84 -5.20 7.87
CA ALA A 24 8.22 -4.70 7.90
C ALA A 24 8.93 -4.91 6.55
N LYS A 25 8.71 -6.05 5.88
CA LYS A 25 9.26 -6.32 4.54
C LYS A 25 8.60 -5.43 3.49
N VAL A 26 7.28 -5.21 3.61
CA VAL A 26 6.53 -4.31 2.73
C VAL A 26 7.06 -2.88 2.81
N LEU A 27 7.28 -2.35 4.03
CA LEU A 27 7.84 -1.02 4.23
C LEU A 27 9.23 -0.89 3.60
N ALA A 28 10.12 -1.85 3.88
CA ALA A 28 11.46 -1.86 3.31
C ALA A 28 11.45 -1.94 1.78
N ALA A 29 10.54 -2.72 1.19
CA ALA A 29 10.37 -2.80 -0.25
C ALA A 29 9.91 -1.46 -0.84
N PHE A 30 8.96 -0.76 -0.22
CA PHE A 30 8.55 0.57 -0.68
C PHE A 30 9.69 1.58 -0.56
N GLN A 31 10.42 1.60 0.56
CA GLN A 31 11.56 2.50 0.75
C GLN A 31 12.67 2.27 -0.29
N LYS A 32 12.86 1.02 -0.74
CA LYS A 32 13.85 0.66 -1.75
C LYS A 32 13.41 1.01 -3.18
N LEU A 33 12.11 0.85 -3.48
CA LEU A 33 11.61 0.91 -4.85
C LEU A 33 10.98 2.27 -5.21
N SER A 34 10.49 3.02 -4.23
CA SER A 34 9.93 4.36 -4.44
C SER A 34 11.01 5.36 -4.86
N GLY A 35 10.64 6.27 -5.76
CA GLY A 35 11.51 7.36 -6.19
C GLY A 35 11.48 8.55 -5.24
N ALA A 36 12.30 9.57 -5.49
CA ALA A 36 12.42 10.77 -4.65
C ALA A 36 11.11 11.58 -4.51
N GLU A 37 10.18 11.42 -5.46
CA GLU A 37 8.87 12.10 -5.48
C GLU A 37 7.84 11.44 -4.55
N VAL A 38 8.16 10.29 -3.97
CA VAL A 38 7.27 9.52 -3.10
C VAL A 38 7.85 9.37 -1.71
N GLU A 39 7.15 9.89 -0.72
CA GLU A 39 7.52 9.69 0.67
C GLU A 39 6.95 8.39 1.22
N VAL A 40 7.80 7.53 1.78
CA VAL A 40 7.38 6.27 2.38
C VAL A 40 7.49 6.36 3.91
N VAL A 41 6.36 6.24 4.60
CA VAL A 41 6.24 6.47 6.04
C VAL A 41 5.82 5.19 6.76
N ALA A 42 6.57 4.84 7.81
CA ALA A 42 6.12 3.87 8.80
C ALA A 42 4.97 4.47 9.62
N SER A 43 3.74 3.98 9.42
CA SER A 43 2.58 4.51 10.13
C SER A 43 2.25 3.73 11.39
N SER A 44 1.53 4.39 12.30
CA SER A 44 0.81 3.73 13.39
C SER A 44 -0.37 2.92 12.84
N CYS A 45 -1.21 2.41 13.74
CA CYS A 45 -2.37 1.59 13.37
C CYS A 45 -3.34 2.37 12.47
N LEU A 46 -3.72 1.78 11.32
CA LEU A 46 -4.72 2.33 10.40
C LEU A 46 -6.16 1.85 10.70
N GLY A 47 -6.39 1.17 11.83
CA GLY A 47 -7.73 0.73 12.26
C GLY A 47 -8.35 -0.41 11.44
N GLN A 48 -7.61 -1.04 10.52
CA GLN A 48 -8.09 -2.16 9.69
C GLN A 48 -7.39 -3.49 10.01
N CYS A 49 -7.17 -3.77 11.30
CA CYS A 49 -6.56 -5.02 11.77
C CYS A 49 -7.28 -6.25 11.17
N GLY A 50 -6.52 -7.31 10.88
CA GLY A 50 -7.03 -8.55 10.27
C GLY A 50 -6.97 -8.57 8.74
N ASN A 51 -6.83 -7.42 8.08
CA ASN A 51 -6.79 -7.30 6.61
C ASN A 51 -5.40 -6.88 6.09
N GLY A 52 -4.39 -6.86 6.97
CA GLY A 52 -3.07 -6.34 6.64
C GLY A 52 -2.17 -7.34 5.91
N PRO A 53 -0.95 -6.91 5.52
CA PRO A 53 -0.40 -5.55 5.71
C PRO A 53 -1.23 -4.46 5.02
N MET A 54 -1.52 -3.39 5.77
CA MET A 54 -2.31 -2.26 5.27
C MET A 54 -1.40 -1.16 4.75
N VAL A 55 -1.72 -0.66 3.55
CA VAL A 55 -0.99 0.44 2.91
C VAL A 55 -2.01 1.50 2.43
N LEU A 56 -1.71 2.76 2.70
CA LEU A 56 -2.51 3.91 2.26
C LEU A 56 -1.64 4.84 1.41
N VAL A 57 -2.13 5.18 0.22
CA VAL A 57 -1.48 6.16 -0.68
C VAL A 57 -2.27 7.46 -0.64
N LEU A 58 -1.58 8.55 -0.31
CA LEU A 58 -2.09 9.92 -0.30
C LEU A 58 -1.46 10.72 -1.44
N PRO A 59 -2.14 11.76 -1.97
CA PRO A 59 -3.46 12.27 -1.55
C PRO A 59 -4.67 11.50 -2.10
N GLU A 60 -4.45 10.48 -2.93
CA GLU A 60 -5.51 9.76 -3.66
C GLU A 60 -6.44 8.90 -2.78
N GLU A 61 -6.15 8.78 -1.48
CA GLU A 61 -6.88 7.93 -0.53
C GLU A 61 -7.07 6.48 -1.02
N VAL A 62 -6.07 5.94 -1.73
CA VAL A 62 -6.09 4.57 -2.22
C VAL A 62 -5.59 3.64 -1.12
N TRP A 63 -6.38 2.60 -0.85
CA TRP A 63 -6.12 1.63 0.21
C TRP A 63 -5.78 0.30 -0.41
N TYR A 64 -4.65 -0.28 -0.02
CA TYR A 64 -4.28 -1.65 -0.31
C TYR A 64 -4.33 -2.49 0.97
N SER A 65 -4.75 -3.74 0.82
CA SER A 65 -4.87 -4.72 1.90
C SER A 65 -4.17 -6.03 1.52
N GLY A 66 -3.60 -6.72 2.51
CA GLY A 66 -2.92 -7.99 2.28
C GLY A 66 -1.66 -7.88 1.43
N VAL A 67 -1.00 -6.72 1.42
CA VAL A 67 0.15 -6.47 0.53
C VAL A 67 1.34 -7.34 0.97
N SER A 68 1.89 -8.10 0.03
CA SER A 68 3.17 -8.81 0.19
C SER A 68 4.35 -7.95 -0.29
N ALA A 69 5.58 -8.33 0.05
CA ALA A 69 6.76 -7.56 -0.36
C ALA A 69 7.03 -7.66 -1.87
N GLU A 70 6.64 -8.79 -2.48
CA GLU A 70 6.80 -9.11 -3.88
C GLU A 70 5.88 -8.24 -4.77
N GLU A 71 4.68 -7.92 -4.28
CA GLU A 71 3.71 -7.09 -5.02
C GLU A 71 4.03 -5.59 -4.97
N VAL A 72 4.94 -5.14 -4.08
CA VAL A 72 5.30 -3.73 -3.94
C VAL A 72 5.83 -3.16 -5.26
N ALA A 73 6.62 -3.93 -6.00
CA ALA A 73 7.14 -3.49 -7.31
C ALA A 73 6.00 -3.14 -8.28
N ALA A 74 4.92 -3.92 -8.30
CA ALA A 74 3.77 -3.66 -9.13
C ALA A 74 3.03 -2.38 -8.69
N ILE A 75 2.83 -2.18 -7.39
CA ILE A 75 2.20 -0.95 -6.85
C ILE A 75 3.05 0.28 -7.22
N THR A 76 4.36 0.22 -7.01
CA THR A 76 5.26 1.34 -7.31
C THR A 76 5.23 1.71 -8.80
N ASP A 77 5.31 0.73 -9.69
CA ASP A 77 5.37 1.00 -11.13
C ASP A 77 4.01 1.47 -11.67
N ARG A 78 2.94 0.70 -11.42
CA ARG A 78 1.62 0.98 -12.01
C ARG A 78 0.93 2.17 -11.36
N HIS A 79 0.96 2.25 -10.03
CA HIS A 79 0.17 3.24 -9.29
C HIS A 79 1.00 4.47 -8.93
N LEU A 80 2.13 4.30 -8.27
CA LEU A 80 2.88 5.46 -7.77
C LEU A 80 3.46 6.27 -8.93
N ARG A 81 4.09 5.62 -9.90
CA ARG A 81 4.62 6.27 -11.13
C ARG A 81 3.58 6.38 -12.23
N GLY A 82 2.83 5.30 -12.49
CA GLY A 82 1.89 5.25 -13.61
C GLY A 82 0.49 5.82 -13.35
N GLY A 83 0.17 6.21 -12.11
CA GLY A 83 -1.13 6.80 -11.75
C GLY A 83 -2.32 5.84 -11.84
N LYS A 84 -2.09 4.53 -11.99
CA LYS A 84 -3.14 3.51 -12.17
C LYS A 84 -3.15 2.52 -11.00
N PRO A 85 -4.06 2.67 -10.03
CA PRO A 85 -4.23 1.71 -8.94
C PRO A 85 -4.47 0.27 -9.43
N ILE A 86 -3.98 -0.72 -8.68
CA ILE A 86 -4.19 -2.13 -9.00
C ILE A 86 -5.47 -2.60 -8.32
N GLU A 87 -6.58 -2.59 -9.05
CA GLU A 87 -7.92 -2.95 -8.56
C GLU A 87 -7.98 -4.25 -7.76
N ALA A 88 -7.22 -5.27 -8.21
CA ALA A 88 -7.16 -6.59 -7.57
C ALA A 88 -6.62 -6.55 -6.12
N MET A 89 -5.83 -5.53 -5.78
CA MET A 89 -5.18 -5.39 -4.49
C MET A 89 -5.88 -4.34 -3.60
N LEU A 90 -6.90 -3.65 -4.12
CA LEU A 90 -7.59 -2.60 -3.39
C LEU A 90 -8.39 -3.17 -2.23
N TYR A 91 -8.37 -2.44 -1.11
CA TYR A 91 -9.20 -2.77 0.02
C TYR A 91 -10.66 -2.39 -0.27
N ARG A 92 -11.46 -3.41 -0.60
CA ARG A 92 -12.87 -3.29 -1.03
C ARG A 92 -13.72 -2.37 -0.17
N LYS A 93 -13.48 -2.29 1.14
CA LYS A 93 -14.25 -1.45 2.07
C LYS A 93 -14.27 0.04 1.66
N PHE A 94 -13.17 0.56 1.11
CA PHE A 94 -13.06 1.95 0.70
C PHE A 94 -13.27 2.17 -0.81
N HIS A 95 -13.37 1.10 -1.60
CA HIS A 95 -13.46 1.13 -3.07
C HIS A 95 -14.71 0.41 -3.61
N ARG A 96 -15.83 0.47 -2.87
CA ARG A 96 -17.07 -0.29 -3.18
C ARG A 96 -17.75 0.07 -4.51
N HIS A 97 -17.57 1.29 -5.02
CA HIS A 97 -18.24 1.77 -6.23
C HIS A 97 -17.36 1.75 -7.49
N SER A 98 -16.09 1.40 -7.38
CA SER A 98 -15.13 1.48 -8.48
C SER A 98 -14.92 0.16 -9.25
N VAL A 99 -15.32 -1.01 -8.73
CA VAL A 99 -14.93 -2.28 -9.39
C VAL A 99 -15.95 -3.42 -9.26
N GLY A 100 -16.34 -3.96 -10.42
CA GLY A 100 -17.03 -5.24 -10.56
C GLY A 100 -16.20 -6.39 -9.98
N ALA A 101 -16.84 -7.23 -9.17
CA ALA A 101 -16.41 -8.54 -8.67
C ALA A 101 -14.90 -8.88 -8.75
N VAL A 102 -14.07 -8.24 -7.93
CA VAL A 102 -12.72 -8.76 -7.64
C VAL A 102 -12.81 -9.81 -6.52
N PRO A 103 -12.28 -11.03 -6.70
CA PRO A 103 -12.23 -12.05 -5.65
C PRO A 103 -11.27 -11.63 -4.51
N PRO A 104 -11.49 -12.08 -3.27
CA PRO A 104 -10.62 -11.74 -2.15
C PRO A 104 -9.17 -12.16 -2.45
N ASN A 105 -8.22 -11.26 -2.15
CA ASN A 105 -6.79 -11.60 -2.16
C ASN A 105 -6.59 -12.79 -1.22
N PRO A 106 -6.00 -13.93 -1.66
CA PRO A 106 -5.71 -15.04 -0.77
C PRO A 106 -4.83 -14.56 0.40
N PRO A 107 -4.95 -15.18 1.58
CA PRO A 107 -4.07 -14.86 2.70
C PRO A 107 -2.62 -15.07 2.27
N ALA A 108 -1.80 -14.03 2.43
CA ALA A 108 -0.36 -14.12 2.22
C ALA A 108 0.22 -15.17 3.17
N GLY A 109 0.54 -16.34 2.62
CA GLY A 109 1.27 -17.43 3.29
C GLY A 109 0.46 -18.24 4.28
N VAL A 110 0.04 -19.44 3.86
CA VAL A 110 -0.15 -20.60 4.73
C VAL A 110 1.17 -21.35 4.88
#